data_AF-A0A7Y8IFD0-F1
#
_entry.id   AF-A0A7Y8IFD0-F1
#
_cell.length_a   1.000
_cell.length_b   1.000
_cell.length_c   1.000
_cell.angle_alpha   90.00
_cell.angle_beta   90.00
_cell.angle_gamma   90.00
#
_symmetry.space_group_name_H-M   'P 1'
#
loop_
_entity.id
_entity.type
_entity.pdbx_description
1 polymer ?
#
loop_
_entity_poly.entity_id
_entity_poly.type
_entity_poly.pdbx_seq_one_letter_code
_entity_poly.pdbx_strand_id
1 'polypeptide(L)'
;MDKENVLKMAKENNVKFIRLWFTDILGFLKGFAITIDELEGALEEGMGFDGSSIQGYARIDESDMIAKPDPNTFQIIPWRPKENAVARMFADIYEPDGTPYKGDPRWALKRALSKARELGYTFYVGPELEYFYFKTNDGIPQILDRGGYFDLTPLDVATELRRETILTLEAMGIHVEYSHHEVAPSQHEIDLRYAEALTMADHAMTYRLVVKEIALRHGVYATFMPKPIFGQNGSGMHTHQSLFKGDRNAFFDPKDEFHLSNIAKSYIAGILKHSKEITSITSQWVNSYKRLVPGYEAPVYISWARRNRSALVRVPMYKPGKEKATRIEFRSPDPACNPYLAFAVMLAAGLKGIEKGYELPPPVEEDIFEMSEEARKRHG
;
A
#
# COMPACT_ATOMS: atom_id res chain seq x y z
N MET A 1 13.43 -10.73 -14.30
CA MET A 1 13.10 -10.77 -15.73
C MET A 1 14.11 -9.92 -16.46
N ASP A 2 14.69 -10.43 -17.55
CA ASP A 2 15.62 -9.67 -18.39
C ASP A 2 14.89 -9.05 -19.60
N LYS A 3 15.61 -8.19 -20.34
CA LYS A 3 15.12 -7.50 -21.54
C LYS A 3 14.57 -8.48 -22.58
N GLU A 4 15.29 -9.57 -22.84
CA GLU A 4 14.93 -10.56 -23.86
C GLU A 4 13.59 -11.22 -23.55
N ASN A 5 13.36 -11.58 -22.28
CA ASN A 5 12.09 -12.14 -21.84
C ASN A 5 10.93 -11.16 -22.02
N VAL A 6 11.10 -9.87 -21.72
CA VAL A 6 10.06 -8.86 -21.93
C VAL A 6 9.71 -8.71 -23.42
N LEU A 7 10.71 -8.59 -24.29
CA LEU A 7 10.49 -8.49 -25.74
C LEU A 7 9.77 -9.72 -26.30
N LYS A 8 10.17 -10.92 -25.85
CA LYS A 8 9.52 -12.18 -26.21
C LYS A 8 8.06 -12.20 -25.75
N MET A 9 7.79 -11.89 -24.47
CA MET A 9 6.44 -11.85 -23.93
C MET A 9 5.55 -10.84 -24.65
N ALA A 10 6.08 -9.66 -24.98
CA ALA A 10 5.34 -8.64 -25.72
C ALA A 10 4.94 -9.14 -27.12
N LYS A 11 5.84 -9.83 -27.82
CA LYS A 11 5.56 -10.46 -29.12
C LYS A 11 4.52 -11.59 -29.00
N GLU A 12 4.69 -12.50 -28.05
CA GLU A 12 3.79 -13.63 -27.82
C GLU A 12 2.35 -13.19 -27.48
N ASN A 13 2.20 -12.04 -26.81
CA ASN A 13 0.90 -11.49 -26.41
C ASN A 13 0.36 -10.45 -27.40
N ASN A 14 0.94 -10.31 -28.60
CA ASN A 14 0.52 -9.33 -29.61
C ASN A 14 0.40 -7.89 -29.06
N VAL A 15 1.37 -7.49 -28.24
CA VAL A 15 1.41 -6.15 -27.62
C VAL A 15 1.75 -5.11 -28.68
N LYS A 16 0.91 -4.09 -28.81
CA LYS A 16 1.16 -2.94 -29.69
C LYS A 16 1.61 -1.70 -28.92
N PHE A 17 1.12 -1.54 -27.69
CA PHE A 17 1.41 -0.38 -26.85
C PHE A 17 1.88 -0.81 -25.47
N ILE A 18 2.84 -0.09 -24.91
CA ILE A 18 3.32 -0.27 -23.55
C ILE A 18 3.13 1.04 -22.81
N ARG A 19 2.43 0.99 -21.68
CA ARG A 19 2.31 2.12 -20.76
C ARG A 19 3.44 2.11 -19.75
N LEU A 20 4.24 3.17 -19.76
CA LEU A 20 5.25 3.40 -18.73
C LEU A 20 4.59 4.14 -17.58
N TRP A 21 4.49 3.48 -16.43
CA TRP A 21 3.83 3.98 -15.23
C TRP A 21 4.84 4.49 -14.22
N PHE A 22 4.55 5.60 -13.57
CA PHE A 22 5.32 6.10 -12.45
C PHE A 22 4.39 6.87 -11.51
N THR A 23 4.90 7.38 -10.40
CA THR A 23 4.07 8.11 -9.42
C THR A 23 4.64 9.47 -9.09
N ASP A 24 3.75 10.46 -9.01
CA ASP A 24 4.11 11.74 -8.43
C ASP A 24 4.23 11.65 -6.90
N ILE A 25 4.67 12.75 -6.26
CA ILE A 25 4.91 12.76 -4.81
C ILE A 25 3.66 12.46 -4.00
N LEU A 26 2.48 12.82 -4.52
CA LEU A 26 1.19 12.61 -3.86
C LEU A 26 0.67 11.18 -4.01
N GLY A 27 1.36 10.35 -4.79
CA GLY A 27 0.98 8.95 -5.01
C GLY A 27 -0.10 8.79 -6.07
N PHE A 28 -0.26 9.76 -6.97
CA PHE A 28 -1.07 9.58 -8.17
C PHE A 28 -0.26 8.83 -9.23
N LEU A 29 -0.90 7.83 -9.84
CA LEU A 29 -0.33 7.10 -10.95
C LEU A 29 -0.30 8.01 -12.19
N LYS A 30 0.89 8.20 -12.75
CA LYS A 30 1.17 8.92 -13.99
C LYS A 30 1.72 7.95 -15.02
N GLY A 31 1.78 8.39 -16.26
CA GLY A 31 2.41 7.60 -17.30
C GLY A 31 2.10 8.10 -18.69
N PHE A 32 2.80 7.51 -19.64
CA PHE A 32 2.61 7.71 -21.07
C PHE A 32 2.74 6.36 -21.79
N ALA A 33 2.40 6.34 -23.08
CA ALA A 33 2.44 5.13 -23.89
C ALA A 33 3.53 5.23 -24.94
N ILE A 34 4.25 4.13 -25.14
CA ILE A 34 5.16 3.91 -26.27
C ILE A 34 4.61 2.80 -27.16
N THR A 35 5.03 2.77 -28.42
CA THR A 35 4.76 1.63 -29.32
C THR A 35 5.73 0.50 -29.03
N ILE A 36 5.39 -0.71 -29.49
CA ILE A 36 6.26 -1.89 -29.38
C ILE A 36 7.65 -1.68 -30.00
N ASP A 37 7.73 -0.85 -31.04
CA ASP A 37 8.98 -0.58 -31.77
C ASP A 37 9.99 0.21 -30.91
N GLU A 38 9.50 1.02 -29.95
CA GLU A 38 10.31 1.81 -29.03
C GLU A 38 10.73 1.02 -27.78
N LEU A 39 10.16 -0.17 -27.55
CA LEU A 39 10.32 -0.91 -26.30
C LEU A 39 11.78 -1.29 -26.02
N GLU A 40 12.52 -1.68 -27.06
CA GLU A 40 13.92 -2.06 -26.94
C GLU A 40 14.78 -0.88 -26.46
N GLY A 41 14.68 0.28 -27.12
CA GLY A 41 15.38 1.50 -26.71
C GLY A 41 14.95 1.98 -25.34
N ALA A 42 13.66 1.93 -25.02
CA ALA A 42 13.14 2.29 -23.70
C ALA A 42 13.76 1.44 -22.57
N LEU A 43 14.00 0.14 -22.80
CA LEU A 43 14.62 -0.73 -21.79
C LEU A 43 16.11 -0.44 -21.59
N GLU A 44 16.81 0.01 -22.62
CA GLU A 44 18.24 0.32 -22.57
C GLU A 44 18.51 1.72 -22.01
N GLU A 45 17.88 2.73 -22.60
CA GLU A 45 18.18 4.15 -22.41
C GLU A 45 17.11 4.85 -21.56
N GLY A 46 15.90 4.31 -21.50
CA GLY A 46 14.74 4.98 -20.92
C GLY A 46 14.07 5.92 -21.93
N MET A 47 12.99 6.59 -21.50
CA MET A 47 12.23 7.52 -22.34
C MET A 47 12.21 8.91 -21.71
N GLY A 48 12.59 9.92 -22.49
CA GLY A 48 12.52 11.33 -22.06
C GLY A 48 11.08 11.81 -21.87
N PHE A 49 10.84 12.62 -20.84
CA PHE A 49 9.55 13.28 -20.59
C PHE A 49 9.74 14.59 -19.80
N ASP A 50 8.71 15.44 -19.83
CA ASP A 50 8.66 16.69 -19.04
C ASP A 50 8.24 16.41 -17.59
N GLY A 51 9.21 16.46 -16.68
CA GLY A 51 9.05 16.34 -15.24
C GLY A 51 8.48 17.59 -14.55
N SER A 52 8.52 18.77 -15.19
CA SER A 52 7.95 20.01 -14.60
C SER A 52 6.42 19.97 -14.52
N SER A 53 5.81 19.14 -15.38
CA SER A 53 4.37 18.85 -15.38
C SER A 53 3.94 17.83 -14.30
N ILE A 54 4.88 17.33 -13.49
CA ILE A 54 4.62 16.34 -12.44
C ILE A 54 4.76 16.96 -11.05
N GLN A 55 3.70 16.81 -10.24
CA GLN A 55 3.66 17.44 -8.93
C GLN A 55 4.77 16.91 -8.01
N GLY A 56 5.59 17.84 -7.51
CA GLY A 56 6.69 17.55 -6.59
C GLY A 56 7.97 17.01 -7.24
N TYR A 57 8.05 17.02 -8.58
CA TYR A 57 9.28 16.68 -9.29
C TYR A 57 10.14 17.95 -9.48
N ALA A 58 10.30 18.43 -10.71
CA ALA A 58 11.19 19.53 -11.05
C ALA A 58 10.47 20.88 -11.08
N ARG A 59 11.24 21.94 -10.89
CA ARG A 59 10.82 23.30 -11.26
C ARG A 59 10.89 23.44 -12.78
N ILE A 60 10.28 24.50 -13.32
CA ILE A 60 10.16 24.72 -14.78
C ILE A 60 11.53 24.73 -15.48
N ASP A 61 12.60 25.09 -14.77
CA ASP A 61 13.98 25.15 -15.26
C ASP A 61 14.76 23.82 -15.19
N GLU A 62 14.17 22.75 -14.64
CA GLU A 62 14.79 21.41 -14.48
C GLU A 62 13.90 20.31 -15.13
N SER A 63 13.24 20.60 -16.26
CA SER A 63 12.12 19.81 -16.78
C SER A 63 12.47 18.42 -17.35
N ASP A 64 13.65 18.25 -17.95
CA ASP A 64 13.93 17.04 -18.72
C ASP A 64 14.29 15.87 -17.80
N MET A 65 13.48 14.81 -17.82
CA MET A 65 13.69 13.60 -17.02
C MET A 65 13.59 12.35 -17.88
N ILE A 66 14.14 11.25 -17.38
CA ILE A 66 14.13 9.95 -18.04
C ILE A 66 13.29 8.98 -17.22
N ALA A 67 12.25 8.40 -17.82
CA ALA A 67 11.49 7.29 -17.26
C ALA A 67 12.08 5.97 -17.78
N LYS A 68 12.73 5.21 -16.90
CA LYS A 68 13.35 3.93 -17.26
C LYS A 68 12.49 2.75 -16.77
N PRO A 69 11.86 1.97 -17.68
CA PRO A 69 11.01 0.85 -17.31
C PRO A 69 11.77 -0.25 -16.55
N ASP A 70 11.13 -0.78 -15.50
CA ASP A 70 11.59 -1.94 -14.74
C ASP A 70 11.01 -3.22 -15.37
N PRO A 71 11.84 -4.08 -16.00
CA PRO A 71 11.39 -5.30 -16.68
C PRO A 71 10.63 -6.27 -15.78
N ASN A 72 10.90 -6.27 -14.47
CA ASN A 72 10.24 -7.16 -13.52
C ASN A 72 8.76 -6.82 -13.30
N THR A 73 8.33 -5.67 -13.83
CA THR A 73 6.98 -5.15 -13.66
C THR A 73 6.14 -5.25 -14.94
N PHE A 74 6.63 -5.96 -15.97
CA PHE A 74 5.89 -6.17 -17.20
C PHE A 74 4.60 -6.97 -16.95
N GLN A 75 3.46 -6.39 -17.32
CA GLN A 75 2.15 -7.04 -17.22
C GLN A 75 1.23 -6.62 -18.35
N ILE A 76 0.41 -7.55 -18.84
CA ILE A 76 -0.68 -7.24 -19.78
C ILE A 76 -1.82 -6.56 -19.02
N ILE A 77 -2.45 -5.55 -19.63
CA ILE A 77 -3.64 -4.90 -19.09
C ILE A 77 -4.87 -5.70 -19.54
N PRO A 78 -5.50 -6.52 -18.67
CA PRO A 78 -6.51 -7.50 -19.06
C PRO A 78 -7.83 -6.86 -19.50
N TRP A 79 -8.06 -5.60 -19.14
CA TRP A 79 -9.29 -4.88 -19.44
C TRP A 79 -9.23 -4.15 -20.80
N ARG A 80 -8.13 -4.32 -21.55
CA ARG A 80 -8.00 -3.86 -22.94
C ARG A 80 -8.17 -5.04 -23.92
N PRO A 81 -8.48 -4.76 -25.20
CA PRO A 81 -8.58 -5.81 -26.21
C PRO A 81 -7.29 -6.66 -26.30
N LYS A 82 -7.46 -7.96 -26.59
CA LYS A 82 -6.33 -8.87 -26.83
C LYS A 82 -5.65 -8.62 -28.18
N GLU A 83 -6.40 -8.13 -29.16
CA GLU A 83 -5.84 -7.65 -30.42
C GLU A 83 -5.19 -6.29 -30.20
N ASN A 84 -3.94 -6.11 -30.66
CA ASN A 84 -3.15 -4.92 -30.37
C ASN A 84 -3.09 -4.64 -28.86
N ALA A 85 -2.72 -5.67 -28.09
CA ALA A 85 -2.76 -5.65 -26.64
C ALA A 85 -1.95 -4.49 -26.05
N VAL A 86 -2.35 -4.07 -24.86
CA VAL A 86 -1.65 -3.04 -24.10
C VAL A 86 -0.98 -3.68 -22.89
N ALA A 87 0.32 -3.50 -22.76
CA ALA A 87 1.07 -3.86 -21.57
C ALA A 87 1.37 -2.63 -20.71
N ARG A 88 1.83 -2.85 -19.49
CA ARG A 88 2.38 -1.81 -18.61
C ARG A 88 3.71 -2.27 -18.02
N MET A 89 4.54 -1.30 -17.67
CA MET A 89 5.69 -1.45 -16.79
C MET A 89 5.75 -0.22 -15.89
N PHE A 90 6.08 -0.40 -14.61
CA PHE A 90 6.52 0.73 -13.81
C PHE A 90 7.92 1.17 -14.25
N ALA A 91 8.18 2.47 -14.19
CA ALA A 91 9.44 3.10 -14.48
C ALA A 91 9.99 3.77 -13.22
N ASP A 92 11.31 3.67 -13.04
CA ASP A 92 12.04 4.55 -12.13
C ASP A 92 12.42 5.83 -12.88
N ILE A 93 12.52 6.94 -12.14
CA ILE A 93 12.86 8.23 -12.74
C ILE A 93 14.34 8.55 -12.53
N TYR A 94 14.97 9.03 -13.60
CA TYR A 94 16.38 9.42 -13.63
C TYR A 94 16.52 10.85 -14.16
N GLU A 95 17.59 11.50 -13.69
CA GLU A 95 18.10 12.74 -14.28
C GLU A 95 18.73 12.43 -15.66
N PRO A 96 18.87 13.43 -16.56
CA PRO A 96 19.50 13.24 -17.87
C PRO A 96 20.95 12.73 -17.81
N ASP A 97 21.65 12.95 -16.69
CA ASP A 97 23.01 12.44 -16.46
C ASP A 97 23.04 10.95 -16.04
N GLY A 98 21.87 10.31 -15.95
CA GLY A 98 21.71 8.91 -15.58
C GLY A 98 21.67 8.66 -14.07
N THR A 99 21.70 9.69 -13.22
CA THR A 99 21.56 9.52 -11.78
C THR A 99 20.09 9.34 -11.37
N PRO A 100 19.78 8.49 -10.37
CA PRO A 100 18.40 8.32 -9.92
C PRO A 100 17.81 9.61 -9.34
N TYR A 101 16.62 9.98 -9.80
CA TYR A 101 15.92 11.19 -9.37
C TYR A 101 15.52 11.10 -7.89
N LYS A 102 15.98 12.05 -7.07
CA LYS A 102 15.78 11.97 -5.61
C LYS A 102 14.33 12.19 -5.17
N GLY A 103 13.52 12.86 -6.00
CA GLY A 103 12.10 13.12 -5.74
C GLY A 103 11.18 11.96 -6.15
N ASP A 104 11.69 10.92 -6.81
CA ASP A 104 10.91 9.73 -7.15
C ASP A 104 10.52 8.94 -5.88
N PRO A 105 9.21 8.77 -5.60
CA PRO A 105 8.74 7.96 -4.47
C PRO A 105 9.23 6.51 -4.52
N ARG A 106 9.27 5.91 -5.71
CA ARG A 106 9.70 4.52 -5.90
C ARG A 106 11.18 4.38 -5.54
N TRP A 107 12.01 5.32 -5.96
CA TRP A 107 13.41 5.42 -5.54
C TRP A 107 13.56 5.62 -4.03
N ALA A 108 12.74 6.46 -3.39
CA ALA A 108 12.79 6.66 -1.95
C ALA A 108 12.59 5.34 -1.17
N LEU A 109 11.66 4.49 -1.61
CA LEU A 109 11.47 3.15 -1.06
C LEU A 109 12.67 2.22 -1.35
N LYS A 110 13.21 2.22 -2.58
CA LYS A 110 14.42 1.44 -2.92
C LYS A 110 15.60 1.76 -2.01
N ARG A 111 15.82 3.04 -1.66
CA ARG A 111 16.86 3.45 -0.70
C ARG A 111 16.60 2.92 0.70
N ALA A 112 15.36 2.98 1.20
CA ALA A 112 15.00 2.43 2.51
C ALA A 112 15.23 0.90 2.55
N LEU A 113 14.85 0.20 1.48
CA LEU A 113 15.08 -1.22 1.30
C LEU A 113 16.57 -1.58 1.20
N SER A 114 17.41 -0.73 0.62
CA SER A 114 18.88 -0.93 0.64
C SER A 114 19.40 -1.02 2.07
N LYS A 115 18.98 -0.10 2.95
CA LYS A 115 19.39 -0.11 4.36
C LYS A 115 18.95 -1.37 5.10
N ALA A 116 17.74 -1.85 4.83
CA ALA A 116 17.28 -3.13 5.39
C ALA A 116 18.17 -4.29 4.92
N ARG A 117 18.50 -4.35 3.62
CA ARG A 117 19.36 -5.38 3.03
C ARG A 117 20.79 -5.35 3.57
N GLU A 118 21.35 -4.16 3.80
CA GLU A 118 22.67 -3.99 4.45
C GLU A 118 22.70 -4.58 5.87
N LEU A 119 21.56 -4.57 6.58
CA LEU A 119 21.38 -5.23 7.88
C LEU A 119 21.00 -6.72 7.77
N GLY A 120 20.94 -7.24 6.55
CA GLY A 120 20.58 -8.63 6.22
C GLY A 120 19.09 -8.93 6.22
N TYR A 121 18.22 -7.90 6.19
CA TYR A 121 16.77 -8.08 6.23
C TYR A 121 16.11 -7.91 4.86
N THR A 122 15.11 -8.75 4.61
CA THR A 122 14.08 -8.56 3.57
C THR A 122 12.80 -8.04 4.22
N PHE A 123 12.21 -6.97 3.68
CA PHE A 123 11.00 -6.35 4.23
C PHE A 123 9.76 -6.76 3.44
N TYR A 124 8.85 -7.45 4.13
CA TYR A 124 7.56 -7.87 3.59
C TYR A 124 6.43 -7.03 4.18
N VAL A 125 5.50 -6.63 3.32
CA VAL A 125 4.30 -5.88 3.72
C VAL A 125 3.04 -6.48 3.10
N GLY A 126 1.94 -6.40 3.84
CA GLY A 126 0.59 -6.74 3.39
C GLY A 126 -0.37 -5.63 3.83
N PRO A 127 -0.66 -4.66 2.96
CA PRO A 127 -1.60 -3.59 3.26
C PRO A 127 -3.04 -4.03 2.95
N GLU A 128 -3.95 -3.83 3.90
CA GLU A 128 -5.41 -4.03 3.77
C GLU A 128 -6.01 -2.70 3.32
N LEU A 129 -6.29 -2.52 2.03
CA LEU A 129 -6.78 -1.25 1.48
C LEU A 129 -8.31 -1.27 1.40
N GLU A 130 -8.95 -0.64 2.38
CA GLU A 130 -10.39 -0.41 2.39
C GLU A 130 -10.78 0.68 1.39
N TYR A 131 -12.00 0.59 0.85
CA TYR A 131 -12.53 1.58 -0.09
C TYR A 131 -14.05 1.63 -0.10
N PHE A 132 -14.61 2.66 -0.74
CA PHE A 132 -16.05 2.80 -0.93
C PHE A 132 -16.43 2.74 -2.40
N TYR A 133 -17.61 2.20 -2.69
CA TYR A 133 -18.32 2.40 -3.95
C TYR A 133 -19.53 3.32 -3.75
N PHE A 134 -19.71 4.29 -4.66
CA PHE A 134 -20.84 5.21 -4.69
C PHE A 134 -21.47 5.25 -6.07
N LYS A 135 -22.73 5.68 -6.16
CA LYS A 135 -23.43 5.80 -7.47
C LYS A 135 -22.72 6.77 -8.42
N THR A 136 -22.30 7.92 -7.90
CA THR A 136 -21.78 9.04 -8.70
C THR A 136 -20.68 9.77 -7.95
N ASN A 137 -19.94 10.61 -8.67
CA ASN A 137 -18.98 11.56 -8.11
C ASN A 137 -19.50 13.01 -8.26
N ASP A 138 -20.66 13.30 -7.67
CA ASP A 138 -21.32 14.62 -7.72
C ASP A 138 -21.07 15.49 -6.48
N GLY A 139 -20.16 15.06 -5.60
CA GLY A 139 -19.81 15.73 -4.36
C GLY A 139 -20.66 15.33 -3.15
N ILE A 140 -21.76 14.57 -3.34
CA ILE A 140 -22.54 14.00 -2.24
C ILE A 140 -22.45 12.48 -2.30
N PRO A 141 -21.86 11.80 -1.31
CA PRO A 141 -21.76 10.34 -1.30
C PRO A 141 -23.14 9.68 -1.33
N GLN A 142 -23.43 8.96 -2.41
CA GLN A 142 -24.65 8.17 -2.56
C GLN A 142 -24.32 6.68 -2.46
N ILE A 143 -24.67 6.07 -1.32
CA ILE A 143 -24.43 4.64 -1.04
C ILE A 143 -25.13 3.75 -2.08
N LEU A 144 -24.50 2.63 -2.41
CA LEU A 144 -25.04 1.59 -3.29
C LEU A 144 -25.88 0.57 -2.54
N ASP A 145 -25.53 0.31 -1.29
CA ASP A 145 -26.11 -0.71 -0.44
C ASP A 145 -26.19 -0.23 1.02
N ARG A 146 -26.70 -1.10 1.89
CA ARG A 146 -26.69 -0.95 3.34
C ARG A 146 -26.07 -2.17 4.02
N GLY A 147 -25.15 -2.85 3.33
CA GLY A 147 -24.46 -4.01 3.86
C GLY A 147 -23.57 -3.63 5.04
N GLY A 148 -23.33 -4.58 5.92
CA GLY A 148 -22.36 -4.50 7.00
C GLY A 148 -21.30 -5.59 6.91
N TYR A 149 -20.46 -5.66 7.95
CA TYR A 149 -19.29 -6.52 8.00
C TYR A 149 -19.64 -8.01 7.76
N PHE A 150 -19.03 -8.61 6.73
CA PHE A 150 -19.28 -10.01 6.29
C PHE A 150 -20.73 -10.35 5.88
N ASP A 151 -21.57 -9.36 5.57
CA ASP A 151 -22.90 -9.66 5.04
C ASP A 151 -22.82 -10.35 3.67
N LEU A 152 -23.61 -11.43 3.52
CA LEU A 152 -23.67 -12.24 2.30
C LEU A 152 -25.02 -12.09 1.57
N THR A 153 -25.79 -11.07 1.94
CA THR A 153 -27.23 -10.96 1.61
C THR A 153 -27.47 -10.36 0.22
N PRO A 154 -28.69 -10.49 -0.36
CA PRO A 154 -29.09 -9.90 -1.65
C PRO A 154 -28.99 -8.37 -1.74
N LEU A 155 -28.61 -7.71 -0.64
CA LEU A 155 -28.39 -6.26 -0.54
C LEU A 155 -26.98 -5.85 -0.96
N ASP A 156 -26.03 -6.78 -1.08
CA ASP A 156 -24.67 -6.50 -1.56
C ASP A 156 -24.61 -6.49 -3.09
N VAL A 157 -25.04 -5.36 -3.67
CA VAL A 157 -24.99 -5.10 -5.12
C VAL A 157 -23.55 -5.04 -5.67
N ALA A 158 -22.54 -4.96 -4.80
CA ALA A 158 -21.13 -4.85 -5.16
C ALA A 158 -20.39 -6.21 -5.22
N THR A 159 -21.06 -7.33 -4.95
CA THR A 159 -20.45 -8.67 -5.02
C THR A 159 -19.82 -8.95 -6.39
N GLU A 160 -20.51 -8.63 -7.48
CA GLU A 160 -19.96 -8.81 -8.83
C GLU A 160 -18.78 -7.85 -9.12
N LEU A 161 -18.82 -6.62 -8.59
CA LEU A 161 -17.70 -5.67 -8.72
C LEU A 161 -16.43 -6.19 -8.05
N ARG A 162 -16.56 -6.73 -6.82
CA ARG A 162 -15.43 -7.34 -6.12
C ARG A 162 -14.93 -8.57 -6.86
N ARG A 163 -15.83 -9.44 -7.33
CA ARG A 163 -15.48 -10.63 -8.11
C ARG A 163 -14.70 -10.28 -9.39
N GLU A 164 -15.17 -9.33 -10.19
CA GLU A 164 -14.48 -8.91 -11.41
C GLU A 164 -13.13 -8.23 -11.12
N THR A 165 -13.07 -7.45 -10.04
CA THR A 165 -11.80 -6.87 -9.55
C THR A 165 -10.80 -7.97 -9.20
N ILE A 166 -11.20 -9.00 -8.46
CA ILE A 166 -10.33 -10.13 -8.08
C ILE A 166 -9.82 -10.87 -9.31
N LEU A 167 -10.72 -11.25 -10.24
CA LEU A 167 -10.32 -11.92 -11.48
C LEU A 167 -9.34 -11.08 -12.31
N THR A 168 -9.52 -9.76 -12.30
CA THR A 168 -8.63 -8.82 -13.01
C THR A 168 -7.26 -8.75 -12.34
N LEU A 169 -7.20 -8.71 -11.00
CA LEU A 169 -5.95 -8.74 -10.24
C LEU A 169 -5.19 -10.06 -10.45
N GLU A 170 -5.89 -11.19 -10.39
CA GLU A 170 -5.30 -12.52 -10.61
C GLU A 170 -4.75 -12.66 -12.04
N ALA A 171 -5.47 -12.14 -13.05
CA ALA A 171 -4.98 -12.09 -14.42
C ALA A 171 -3.70 -11.23 -14.58
N MET A 172 -3.47 -10.30 -13.65
CA MET A 172 -2.25 -9.50 -13.55
C MET A 172 -1.22 -10.10 -12.58
N GLY A 173 -1.43 -11.34 -12.11
CA GLY A 173 -0.51 -12.03 -11.19
C GLY A 173 -0.48 -11.44 -9.78
N ILE A 174 -1.50 -10.68 -9.38
CA ILE A 174 -1.66 -10.16 -8.02
C ILE A 174 -2.59 -11.12 -7.27
N HIS A 175 -2.02 -11.85 -6.30
CA HIS A 175 -2.75 -12.85 -5.54
C HIS A 175 -3.62 -12.21 -4.45
N VAL A 176 -4.91 -12.52 -4.48
CA VAL A 176 -5.89 -12.14 -3.45
C VAL A 176 -6.00 -13.24 -2.39
N GLU A 177 -6.03 -12.88 -1.12
CA GLU A 177 -6.21 -13.82 0.00
C GLU A 177 -7.70 -14.02 0.32
N TYR A 178 -8.46 -12.94 0.45
CA TYR A 178 -9.93 -12.97 0.58
C TYR A 178 -10.53 -11.58 0.28
N SER A 179 -11.86 -11.49 0.23
CA SER A 179 -12.60 -10.24 0.01
C SER A 179 -13.89 -10.24 0.81
N HIS A 180 -14.31 -9.08 1.31
CA HIS A 180 -15.58 -8.94 2.02
C HIS A 180 -16.15 -7.53 1.97
N HIS A 181 -17.41 -7.43 2.40
CA HIS A 181 -18.02 -6.17 2.77
C HIS A 181 -17.46 -5.71 4.12
N GLU A 182 -17.19 -4.41 4.23
CA GLU A 182 -16.65 -3.78 5.44
C GLU A 182 -17.78 -3.25 6.35
N VAL A 183 -17.42 -2.61 7.46
CA VAL A 183 -18.36 -2.18 8.51
C VAL A 183 -19.36 -1.12 8.03
N ALA A 184 -18.93 -0.12 7.26
CA ALA A 184 -19.84 0.93 6.79
C ALA A 184 -20.59 0.54 5.51
N PRO A 185 -21.79 1.12 5.26
CA PRO A 185 -22.52 0.94 4.01
C PRO A 185 -21.67 1.25 2.77
N SER A 186 -21.67 0.34 1.79
CA SER A 186 -20.86 0.41 0.57
C SER A 186 -19.36 0.51 0.78
N GLN A 187 -18.87 0.07 1.93
CA GLN A 187 -17.45 -0.10 2.21
C GLN A 187 -17.05 -1.54 1.88
N HIS A 188 -15.86 -1.69 1.30
CA HIS A 188 -15.36 -2.98 0.84
C HIS A 188 -13.86 -3.13 1.11
N GLU A 189 -13.42 -4.38 1.23
CA GLU A 189 -12.03 -4.76 1.37
C GLU A 189 -11.72 -5.97 0.48
N ILE A 190 -10.56 -5.93 -0.18
CA ILE A 190 -9.97 -7.06 -0.88
C ILE A 190 -8.52 -7.14 -0.41
N ASP A 191 -8.20 -8.22 0.29
CA ASP A 191 -6.88 -8.40 0.88
C ASP A 191 -5.95 -9.09 -0.08
N LEU A 192 -4.80 -8.48 -0.28
CA LEU A 192 -3.74 -9.01 -1.12
C LEU A 192 -2.79 -9.87 -0.28
N ARG A 193 -2.29 -10.94 -0.89
CA ARG A 193 -1.21 -11.71 -0.26
C ARG A 193 0.03 -10.83 -0.11
N TYR A 194 0.62 -10.79 1.08
CA TYR A 194 1.83 -10.02 1.33
C TYR A 194 2.96 -10.33 0.34
N ALA A 195 3.79 -9.33 0.05
CA ALA A 195 4.93 -9.41 -0.86
C ALA A 195 6.08 -8.54 -0.35
N GLU A 196 7.25 -8.63 -1.00
CA GLU A 196 8.33 -7.67 -0.75
C GLU A 196 7.84 -6.24 -0.99
N ALA A 197 8.28 -5.28 -0.17
CA ALA A 197 7.62 -3.98 -0.07
C ALA A 197 7.58 -3.18 -1.37
N LEU A 198 8.58 -3.30 -2.24
CA LEU A 198 8.57 -2.62 -3.55
C LEU A 198 7.48 -3.21 -4.45
N THR A 199 7.45 -4.54 -4.59
CA THR A 199 6.41 -5.24 -5.34
C THR A 199 5.02 -4.96 -4.78
N MET A 200 4.89 -4.92 -3.45
CA MET A 200 3.61 -4.61 -2.82
C MET A 200 3.17 -3.15 -3.04
N ALA A 201 4.10 -2.19 -3.08
CA ALA A 201 3.76 -0.81 -3.43
C ALA A 201 3.22 -0.73 -4.88
N ASP A 202 3.85 -1.45 -5.82
CA ASP A 202 3.38 -1.58 -7.20
C ASP A 202 1.99 -2.23 -7.27
N HIS A 203 1.76 -3.27 -6.46
CA HIS A 203 0.46 -3.92 -6.33
C HIS A 203 -0.60 -2.99 -5.76
N ALA A 204 -0.30 -2.21 -4.71
CA ALA A 204 -1.23 -1.23 -4.15
C ALA A 204 -1.61 -0.14 -5.17
N MET A 205 -0.64 0.35 -5.97
CA MET A 205 -0.91 1.27 -7.07
C MET A 205 -1.84 0.65 -8.13
N THR A 206 -1.53 -0.58 -8.54
CA THR A 206 -2.30 -1.32 -9.56
C THR A 206 -3.70 -1.65 -9.06
N TYR A 207 -3.82 -2.07 -7.80
CA TYR A 207 -5.08 -2.40 -7.16
C TYR A 207 -6.05 -1.22 -7.13
N ARG A 208 -5.57 -0.04 -6.71
CA ARG A 208 -6.38 1.19 -6.73
C ARG A 208 -6.88 1.54 -8.12
N LEU A 209 -6.08 1.30 -9.16
CA LEU A 209 -6.49 1.52 -10.55
C LEU A 209 -7.52 0.50 -11.00
N VAL A 210 -7.31 -0.79 -10.72
CA VAL A 210 -8.23 -1.87 -11.12
C VAL A 210 -9.61 -1.65 -10.50
N VAL A 211 -9.67 -1.38 -9.19
CA VAL A 211 -10.94 -1.09 -8.49
C VAL A 211 -11.70 0.05 -9.16
N LYS A 212 -10.99 1.13 -9.53
CA LYS A 212 -11.59 2.30 -10.19
C LYS A 212 -12.02 2.00 -11.64
N GLU A 213 -11.24 1.25 -12.39
CA GLU A 213 -11.55 0.85 -13.76
C GLU A 213 -12.79 -0.04 -13.82
N ILE A 214 -12.87 -1.05 -12.94
CA ILE A 214 -14.05 -1.92 -12.84
C ILE A 214 -15.26 -1.12 -12.42
N ALA A 215 -15.17 -0.26 -11.39
CA ALA A 215 -16.28 0.58 -10.99
C ALA A 215 -16.80 1.46 -12.15
N LEU A 216 -15.90 2.10 -12.88
CA LEU A 216 -16.24 2.97 -14.00
C LEU A 216 -17.03 2.22 -15.10
N ARG A 217 -16.67 0.97 -15.39
CA ARG A 217 -17.37 0.13 -16.39
C ARG A 217 -18.81 -0.18 -16.01
N HIS A 218 -19.07 -0.26 -14.71
CA HIS A 218 -20.39 -0.51 -14.15
C HIS A 218 -21.15 0.79 -13.83
N GLY A 219 -20.62 1.95 -14.23
CA GLY A 219 -21.26 3.24 -13.95
C GLY A 219 -21.25 3.62 -12.46
N VAL A 220 -20.29 3.07 -11.70
CA VAL A 220 -20.08 3.27 -10.27
C VAL A 220 -18.82 4.07 -10.04
N TYR A 221 -18.78 4.84 -8.95
CA TYR A 221 -17.62 5.59 -8.52
C TYR A 221 -16.90 4.90 -7.35
N ALA A 222 -15.63 4.54 -7.52
CA ALA A 222 -14.81 4.01 -6.43
C ALA A 222 -13.91 5.08 -5.82
N THR A 223 -13.81 5.10 -4.49
CA THR A 223 -12.93 6.01 -3.78
C THR A 223 -12.19 5.34 -2.62
N PHE A 224 -10.91 5.68 -2.49
CA PHE A 224 -10.03 5.30 -1.38
C PHE A 224 -9.88 6.47 -0.38
N MET A 225 -10.83 7.40 -0.39
CA MET A 225 -10.84 8.56 0.50
C MET A 225 -10.95 8.09 1.96
N PRO A 226 -10.16 8.64 2.91
CA PRO A 226 -10.11 8.13 4.29
C PRO A 226 -11.44 8.25 5.05
N LYS A 227 -12.22 9.30 4.81
CA LYS A 227 -13.48 9.56 5.50
C LYS A 227 -14.47 10.26 4.55
N PRO A 228 -15.13 9.50 3.67
CA PRO A 228 -16.09 10.07 2.72
C PRO A 228 -17.43 10.42 3.38
N ILE A 229 -17.85 9.67 4.42
CA ILE A 229 -19.13 9.87 5.11
C ILE A 229 -18.89 10.20 6.59
N PHE A 230 -19.49 11.28 7.07
CA PHE A 230 -19.48 11.63 8.50
C PHE A 230 -20.34 10.64 9.30
N GLY A 231 -19.91 10.27 10.51
CA GLY A 231 -20.67 9.39 11.39
C GLY A 231 -20.64 7.90 11.02
N GLN A 232 -19.85 7.51 10.01
CA GLN A 232 -19.64 6.12 9.58
C GLN A 232 -18.16 5.73 9.67
N ASN A 233 -17.82 4.44 9.65
CA ASN A 233 -16.41 4.02 9.52
C ASN A 233 -15.76 4.64 8.28
N GLY A 234 -14.46 4.88 8.37
CA GLY A 234 -13.67 5.41 7.25
C GLY A 234 -12.66 4.37 6.78
N SER A 235 -12.09 4.55 5.59
CA SER A 235 -11.18 3.59 4.98
C SER A 235 -9.77 3.66 5.57
N GLY A 236 -9.32 2.56 6.17
CA GLY A 236 -7.95 2.31 6.60
C GLY A 236 -7.05 1.71 5.51
N MET A 237 -5.74 1.78 5.76
CA MET A 237 -4.73 0.95 5.09
C MET A 237 -3.91 0.22 6.15
N HIS A 238 -4.50 -0.75 6.83
CA HIS A 238 -3.79 -1.49 7.87
C HIS A 238 -2.60 -2.21 7.25
N THR A 239 -1.39 -1.85 7.66
CA THR A 239 -0.19 -2.33 6.99
C THR A 239 0.48 -3.37 7.88
N HIS A 240 0.33 -4.64 7.50
CA HIS A 240 1.07 -5.75 8.10
C HIS A 240 2.53 -5.69 7.67
N GLN A 241 3.46 -5.89 8.60
CA GLN A 241 4.90 -5.72 8.39
C GLN A 241 5.69 -6.84 9.07
N SER A 242 6.71 -7.33 8.37
CA SER A 242 7.67 -8.31 8.90
C SER A 242 9.04 -8.18 8.26
N LEU A 243 10.09 -8.53 9.02
CA LEU A 243 11.46 -8.62 8.51
C LEU A 243 11.91 -10.08 8.48
N PHE A 244 12.56 -10.48 7.40
CA PHE A 244 13.07 -11.83 7.21
C PHE A 244 14.59 -11.82 7.05
N LYS A 245 15.28 -12.84 7.58
CA LYS A 245 16.69 -13.12 7.31
C LYS A 245 16.77 -14.46 6.58
N GLY A 246 16.90 -14.42 5.26
CA GLY A 246 16.65 -15.61 4.42
C GLY A 246 15.21 -16.09 4.63
N ASP A 247 15.02 -17.38 4.92
CA ASP A 247 13.69 -17.97 5.15
C ASP A 247 13.14 -17.77 6.57
N ARG A 248 13.93 -17.19 7.48
CA ARG A 248 13.60 -17.06 8.90
C ARG A 248 12.93 -15.73 9.16
N ASN A 249 11.79 -15.76 9.85
CA ASN A 249 11.09 -14.53 10.23
C ASN A 249 11.80 -13.92 11.45
N ALA A 250 12.48 -12.79 11.24
CA ALA A 250 13.26 -12.13 12.29
C ALA A 250 12.39 -11.58 13.42
N PHE A 251 11.07 -11.49 13.24
CA PHE A 251 10.16 -11.04 14.30
C PHE A 251 9.75 -12.14 15.27
N PHE A 252 9.96 -13.41 14.94
CA PHE A 252 9.53 -14.54 15.75
C PHE A 252 10.59 -14.98 16.76
N ASP A 253 10.16 -15.26 17.99
CA ASP A 253 10.96 -15.98 18.98
C ASP A 253 10.06 -16.99 19.71
N PRO A 254 10.30 -18.32 19.61
CA PRO A 254 9.46 -19.31 20.28
C PRO A 254 9.53 -19.27 21.81
N LYS A 255 10.52 -18.59 22.40
CA LYS A 255 10.74 -18.54 23.86
C LYS A 255 10.11 -17.32 24.53
N ASP A 256 9.74 -16.32 23.75
CA ASP A 256 9.10 -15.11 24.26
C ASP A 256 7.61 -15.34 24.55
N GLU A 257 7.07 -14.74 25.61
CA GLU A 257 5.66 -14.87 25.99
C GLU A 257 4.70 -14.46 24.85
N PHE A 258 5.11 -13.46 24.06
CA PHE A 258 4.33 -12.96 22.93
C PHE A 258 4.78 -13.53 21.58
N HIS A 259 5.71 -14.49 21.62
CA HIS A 259 6.42 -15.00 20.46
C HIS A 259 7.14 -13.92 19.64
N LEU A 260 7.54 -12.82 20.30
CA LEU A 260 8.20 -11.68 19.68
C LEU A 260 9.69 -11.66 20.03
N SER A 261 10.52 -11.66 19.00
CA SER A 261 11.95 -11.48 19.16
C SER A 261 12.30 -10.07 19.66
N ASN A 262 13.52 -9.89 20.15
CA ASN A 262 14.05 -8.56 20.48
C ASN A 262 14.03 -7.62 19.26
N ILE A 263 14.21 -8.17 18.05
CA ILE A 263 14.11 -7.40 16.80
C ILE A 263 12.69 -6.88 16.59
N ALA A 264 11.66 -7.72 16.77
CA ALA A 264 10.27 -7.28 16.66
C ALA A 264 9.95 -6.20 17.71
N LYS A 265 10.39 -6.41 18.96
CA LYS A 265 10.11 -5.47 20.06
C LYS A 265 10.72 -4.10 19.77
N SER A 266 12.00 -4.05 19.39
CA SER A 266 12.66 -2.79 19.03
C SER A 266 12.07 -2.15 17.77
N TYR A 267 11.64 -2.96 16.78
CA TYR A 267 10.96 -2.45 15.59
C TYR A 267 9.63 -1.78 15.95
N ILE A 268 8.78 -2.43 16.76
CA ILE A 268 7.50 -1.86 17.25
C ILE A 268 7.77 -0.58 18.03
N ALA A 269 8.75 -0.58 18.94
CA ALA A 269 9.13 0.61 19.69
C ALA A 269 9.56 1.77 18.77
N GLY A 270 10.26 1.46 17.67
CA GLY A 270 10.58 2.41 16.59
C GLY A 270 9.33 3.03 15.96
N ILE A 271 8.36 2.21 15.55
CA ILE A 271 7.09 2.66 14.98
C ILE A 271 6.33 3.55 15.97
N LEU A 272 6.19 3.12 17.22
CA LEU A 272 5.48 3.88 18.25
C LEU A 272 6.13 5.25 18.49
N LYS A 273 7.45 5.27 18.66
CA LYS A 273 8.21 6.50 18.91
C LYS A 273 8.11 7.51 17.77
N HIS A 274 8.16 7.03 16.53
CA HIS A 274 8.18 7.90 15.35
C HIS A 274 6.81 8.12 14.71
N SER A 275 5.75 7.51 15.26
CA SER A 275 4.38 7.55 14.74
C SER A 275 3.90 8.97 14.42
N LYS A 276 4.02 9.90 15.38
CA LYS A 276 3.59 11.31 15.20
C LYS A 276 4.23 11.97 13.98
N GLU A 277 5.50 11.68 13.73
CA GLU A 277 6.26 12.28 12.64
C GLU A 277 5.84 11.67 11.29
N ILE A 278 5.73 10.34 11.23
CA ILE A 278 5.39 9.63 10.00
C ILE A 278 3.89 9.69 9.67
N THR A 279 3.02 10.08 10.61
CA THR A 279 1.58 10.32 10.35
C THR A 279 1.37 11.33 9.23
N SER A 280 2.23 12.35 9.11
CA SER A 280 2.12 13.35 8.03
C SER A 280 2.25 12.74 6.62
N ILE A 281 2.88 11.57 6.48
CA ILE A 281 3.09 10.86 5.21
C ILE A 281 2.09 9.71 5.07
N THR A 282 1.86 8.96 6.15
CA THR A 282 0.94 7.81 6.15
C THR A 282 -0.53 8.22 6.20
N SER A 283 -0.80 9.46 6.60
CA SER A 283 -2.11 10.13 6.63
C SER A 283 -1.99 11.53 6.03
N GLN A 284 -1.62 11.57 4.74
CA GLN A 284 -1.13 12.78 4.07
C GLN A 284 -2.21 13.84 3.76
N TRP A 285 -3.50 13.51 3.87
CA TRP A 285 -4.59 14.40 3.49
C TRP A 285 -5.28 15.01 4.70
N VAL A 286 -5.84 16.21 4.54
CA VAL A 286 -6.71 16.82 5.58
C VAL A 286 -7.86 15.87 5.96
N ASN A 287 -8.39 15.14 4.99
CA ASN A 287 -9.47 14.17 5.22
C ASN A 287 -9.01 12.95 6.05
N SER A 288 -7.73 12.57 6.01
CA SER A 288 -7.16 11.50 6.84
C SER A 288 -7.42 11.73 8.32
N TYR A 289 -7.26 12.97 8.79
CA TYR A 289 -7.49 13.33 10.20
C TYR A 289 -8.97 13.32 10.60
N LYS A 290 -9.91 13.25 9.64
CA LYS A 290 -11.34 13.04 9.92
C LYS A 290 -11.67 11.55 10.12
N ARG A 291 -10.77 10.65 9.69
CA ARG A 291 -10.81 9.22 10.01
C ARG A 291 -10.28 8.95 11.41
N LEU A 292 -9.19 9.63 11.80
CA LEU A 292 -8.51 9.48 13.10
C LEU A 292 -9.29 10.16 14.24
N VAL A 293 -10.51 9.66 14.50
CA VAL A 293 -11.36 10.07 15.62
C VAL A 293 -11.86 8.82 16.38
N PRO A 294 -12.07 8.89 17.71
CA PRO A 294 -12.54 7.74 18.48
C PRO A 294 -13.89 7.19 17.98
N GLY A 295 -14.13 5.89 18.19
CA GLY A 295 -15.43 5.24 17.96
C GLY A 295 -15.65 4.62 16.57
N TYR A 296 -14.63 4.57 15.71
CA TYR A 296 -14.73 4.01 14.34
C TYR A 296 -13.59 3.05 14.00
N GLU A 297 -13.10 2.28 14.98
CA GLU A 297 -12.01 1.29 14.84
C GLU A 297 -10.65 1.84 14.32
N ALA A 298 -10.53 3.15 14.14
CA ALA A 298 -9.30 3.85 13.75
C ALA A 298 -8.45 4.23 14.98
N PRO A 299 -7.12 4.06 14.94
CA PRO A 299 -6.28 4.34 16.09
C PRO A 299 -6.08 5.85 16.28
N VAL A 300 -6.32 6.33 17.50
CA VAL A 300 -6.08 7.74 17.87
C VAL A 300 -5.04 7.92 18.98
N TYR A 301 -4.57 6.83 19.58
CA TYR A 301 -3.61 6.84 20.68
C TYR A 301 -2.42 5.93 20.37
N ILE A 302 -1.21 6.42 20.69
CA ILE A 302 0.03 5.69 20.47
C ILE A 302 0.12 4.59 21.51
N SER A 303 -0.10 3.37 21.06
CA SER A 303 -0.16 2.18 21.92
C SER A 303 0.04 0.95 21.05
N TRP A 304 0.38 -0.16 21.68
CA TRP A 304 0.34 -1.45 21.02
C TRP A 304 -0.41 -2.48 21.86
N ALA A 305 -0.99 -3.47 21.19
CA ALA A 305 -1.73 -4.55 21.81
C ALA A 305 -1.73 -5.79 20.92
N ARG A 306 -2.20 -6.93 21.43
CA ARG A 306 -2.29 -8.16 20.64
C ARG A 306 -3.66 -8.35 20.01
N ARG A 307 -4.72 -8.11 20.78
CA ARG A 307 -6.11 -8.30 20.33
C ARG A 307 -6.85 -7.00 20.05
N ASN A 308 -6.48 -5.94 20.75
CA ASN A 308 -7.23 -4.70 20.78
C ASN A 308 -7.20 -3.95 19.43
N ARG A 309 -8.38 -3.73 18.86
CA ARG A 309 -8.61 -2.93 17.64
C ARG A 309 -8.72 -1.42 17.90
N SER A 310 -8.47 -0.94 19.11
CA SER A 310 -8.27 0.50 19.37
C SER A 310 -6.79 0.90 19.32
N ALA A 311 -5.86 -0.07 19.34
CA ALA A 311 -4.42 0.18 19.39
C ALA A 311 -3.83 0.58 18.03
N LEU A 312 -2.80 1.42 18.06
CA LEU A 312 -2.08 1.91 16.88
C LEU A 312 -1.29 0.80 16.18
N VAL A 313 -0.56 0.00 16.96
CA VAL A 313 0.13 -1.19 16.48
C VAL A 313 -0.51 -2.42 17.09
N ARG A 314 -0.98 -3.34 16.24
CA ARG A 314 -1.50 -4.62 16.67
C ARG A 314 -0.53 -5.75 16.33
N VAL A 315 -0.44 -6.76 17.18
CA VAL A 315 0.33 -7.99 16.91
C VAL A 315 -0.66 -9.16 16.79
N PRO A 316 -1.10 -9.53 15.57
CA PRO A 316 -2.19 -10.49 15.39
C PRO A 316 -1.88 -11.89 15.94
N MET A 317 -2.80 -12.46 16.72
CA MET A 317 -2.68 -13.79 17.33
C MET A 317 -3.36 -14.92 16.54
N TYR A 318 -3.65 -14.76 15.25
CA TYR A 318 -4.44 -15.74 14.48
C TYR A 318 -3.80 -17.14 14.39
N LYS A 319 -2.46 -17.23 14.44
CA LYS A 319 -1.71 -18.49 14.35
C LYS A 319 -0.56 -18.50 15.37
N PRO A 320 -0.86 -18.61 16.68
CA PRO A 320 0.18 -18.57 17.72
C PRO A 320 1.24 -19.64 17.46
N GLY A 321 2.52 -19.29 17.65
CA GLY A 321 3.65 -20.20 17.44
C GLY A 321 4.04 -20.45 15.98
N LYS A 322 3.35 -19.86 15.00
CA LYS A 322 3.69 -20.06 13.57
C LYS A 322 4.63 -18.96 13.07
N GLU A 323 5.93 -19.26 13.06
CA GLU A 323 7.02 -18.34 12.68
C GLU A 323 6.70 -17.46 11.45
N LYS A 324 6.31 -18.08 10.33
CA LYS A 324 6.04 -17.36 9.07
C LYS A 324 4.86 -16.38 9.14
N ALA A 325 4.00 -16.48 10.16
CA ALA A 325 2.82 -15.63 10.31
C ALA A 325 3.04 -14.43 11.27
N THR A 326 4.15 -14.42 12.03
CA THR A 326 4.45 -13.34 12.99
C THR A 326 4.70 -12.02 12.28
N ARG A 327 3.92 -11.01 12.63
CA ARG A 327 3.95 -9.69 12.01
C ARG A 327 3.36 -8.65 12.94
N ILE A 328 3.62 -7.40 12.65
CA ILE A 328 2.96 -6.26 13.27
C ILE A 328 1.97 -5.68 12.28
N GLU A 329 0.90 -5.06 12.76
CA GLU A 329 -0.13 -4.39 11.96
C GLU A 329 -0.15 -2.92 12.40
N PHE A 330 0.30 -2.01 11.52
CA PHE A 330 0.27 -0.57 11.78
C PHE A 330 -1.00 0.02 11.14
N ARG A 331 -1.89 0.59 11.97
CA ARG A 331 -3.30 0.84 11.59
C ARG A 331 -3.66 2.30 11.30
N SER A 332 -2.70 3.21 11.54
CA SER A 332 -2.85 4.63 11.21
C SER A 332 -2.89 4.95 9.71
N PRO A 333 -2.18 4.24 8.82
CA PRO A 333 -2.17 4.61 7.41
C PRO A 333 -3.57 4.53 6.80
N ASP A 334 -3.79 5.32 5.76
CA ASP A 334 -5.00 5.27 4.95
C ASP A 334 -4.66 5.06 3.46
N PRO A 335 -5.62 4.58 2.64
CA PRO A 335 -5.30 4.10 1.31
C PRO A 335 -5.13 5.24 0.29
N ALA A 336 -5.33 6.49 0.71
CA ALA A 336 -5.08 7.68 -0.09
C ALA A 336 -3.63 8.17 -0.02
N CYS A 337 -2.80 7.62 0.88
CA CYS A 337 -1.38 7.95 0.94
C CYS A 337 -0.60 7.43 -0.29
N ASN A 338 0.62 7.95 -0.49
CA ASN A 338 1.58 7.39 -1.41
C ASN A 338 2.22 6.12 -0.81
N PRO A 339 1.94 4.91 -1.34
CA PRO A 339 2.40 3.66 -0.71
C PRO A 339 3.92 3.53 -0.66
N TYR A 340 4.64 4.07 -1.64
CA TYR A 340 6.11 4.01 -1.64
C TYR A 340 6.70 4.82 -0.49
N LEU A 341 6.23 6.06 -0.30
CA LEU A 341 6.67 6.92 0.79
C LEU A 341 6.23 6.37 2.15
N ALA A 342 4.98 5.90 2.24
CA ALA A 342 4.42 5.31 3.46
C ALA A 342 5.26 4.11 3.93
N PHE A 343 5.55 3.15 3.03
CA PHE A 343 6.36 1.98 3.38
C PHE A 343 7.81 2.36 3.69
N ALA A 344 8.38 3.36 2.99
CA ALA A 344 9.73 3.82 3.25
C ALA A 344 9.88 4.39 4.67
N VAL A 345 8.94 5.23 5.12
CA VAL A 345 9.00 5.83 6.46
C VAL A 345 8.63 4.86 7.58
N MET A 346 7.71 3.92 7.33
CA MET A 346 7.45 2.82 8.26
C MET A 346 8.70 1.97 8.48
N LEU A 347 9.36 1.54 7.40
CA LEU A 347 10.59 0.77 7.48
C LEU A 347 11.70 1.56 8.19
N ALA A 348 11.88 2.84 7.84
CA ALA A 348 12.88 3.68 8.47
C ALA A 348 12.65 3.83 9.98
N ALA A 349 11.41 4.05 10.40
CA ALA A 349 11.04 4.14 11.82
C ALA A 349 11.34 2.83 12.58
N GLY A 350 10.96 1.68 12.01
CA GLY A 350 11.20 0.38 12.61
C GLY A 350 12.68 -0.01 12.67
N LEU A 351 13.43 0.22 11.57
CA LEU A 351 14.89 0.02 11.57
C LEU A 351 15.58 0.95 12.58
N LYS A 352 15.10 2.19 12.76
CA LYS A 352 15.68 3.10 13.73
C LYS A 352 15.54 2.59 15.16
N GLY A 353 14.42 1.94 15.46
CA GLY A 353 14.19 1.27 16.73
C GLY A 353 15.16 0.11 16.96
N ILE A 354 15.44 -0.70 15.94
CA ILE A 354 16.42 -1.78 15.99
C ILE A 354 17.84 -1.22 16.20
N GLU A 355 18.26 -0.26 15.38
CA GLU A 355 19.60 0.35 15.44
C GLU A 355 19.93 0.96 16.81
N LYS A 356 18.93 1.61 17.42
CA LYS A 356 19.10 2.32 18.70
C LYS A 356 18.67 1.49 19.91
N GLY A 357 18.23 0.25 19.72
CA GLY A 357 17.77 -0.63 20.79
C GLY A 357 16.63 -0.04 21.61
N TYR A 358 15.61 0.53 20.96
CA TYR A 358 14.46 1.08 21.69
C TYR A 358 13.72 -0.02 22.46
N GLU A 359 13.30 0.31 23.68
CA GLU A 359 12.52 -0.56 24.54
C GLU A 359 11.03 -0.46 24.20
N LEU A 360 10.38 -1.62 24.08
CA LEU A 360 8.95 -1.70 23.86
C LEU A 360 8.21 -1.48 25.19
N PRO A 361 7.36 -0.45 25.33
CA PRO A 361 6.52 -0.31 26.53
C PRO A 361 5.58 -1.52 26.72
N PRO A 362 5.02 -1.74 27.92
CA PRO A 362 3.99 -2.75 28.12
C PRO A 362 2.79 -2.57 27.17
N PRO A 363 2.13 -3.66 26.74
CA PRO A 363 0.95 -3.56 25.87
C PRO A 363 -0.24 -2.96 26.63
N VAL A 364 -1.11 -2.25 25.90
CA VAL A 364 -2.38 -1.70 26.41
C VAL A 364 -3.53 -2.55 25.87
N GLU A 365 -3.94 -3.58 26.62
CA GLU A 365 -4.94 -4.57 26.17
C GLU A 365 -6.40 -4.16 26.48
N GLU A 366 -6.61 -3.09 27.26
CA GLU A 366 -7.94 -2.50 27.55
C GLU A 366 -8.41 -1.59 26.40
N ASP A 367 -9.73 -1.48 26.17
CA ASP A 367 -10.27 -0.58 25.14
C ASP A 367 -9.93 0.88 25.45
N ILE A 368 -9.07 1.46 24.61
CA ILE A 368 -8.50 2.79 24.84
C ILE A 368 -9.54 3.89 24.60
N PHE A 369 -10.62 3.59 23.87
CA PHE A 369 -11.70 4.55 23.65
C PHE A 369 -12.55 4.77 24.90
N GLU A 370 -12.64 3.77 25.79
CA GLU A 370 -13.38 3.86 27.05
C GLU A 370 -12.54 4.39 28.22
N MET A 371 -11.21 4.52 28.02
CA MET A 371 -10.31 4.99 29.07
C MET A 371 -10.47 6.49 29.35
N SER A 372 -10.58 6.84 30.64
CA SER A 372 -10.50 8.23 31.09
C SER A 372 -9.15 8.86 30.68
N GLU A 373 -9.10 10.19 30.64
CA GLU A 373 -7.85 10.89 30.34
C GLU A 373 -6.76 10.58 31.37
N GLU A 374 -7.10 10.46 32.66
CA GLU A 374 -6.13 10.05 33.68
C GLU A 374 -5.66 8.61 33.48
N ALA A 375 -6.58 7.70 33.14
CA ALA A 375 -6.21 6.31 32.86
C ALA A 375 -5.22 6.23 31.70
N ARG A 376 -5.45 6.97 30.61
CA ARG A 376 -4.51 7.04 29.46
C ARG A 376 -3.14 7.58 29.88
N LYS A 377 -3.08 8.69 30.62
CA LYS A 377 -1.80 9.27 31.11
C LYS A 377 -0.97 8.31 31.98
N ARG A 378 -1.61 7.35 32.66
CA ARG A 378 -0.88 6.33 33.46
C ARG A 378 -0.15 5.29 32.60
N HIS A 379 -0.58 5.08 31.35
CA HIS A 379 0.06 4.14 30.44
C HIS A 379 1.17 4.76 29.56
N GLY A 380 1.40 6.07 29.69
CA GLY A 380 2.33 6.84 28.86
C GLY A 380 1.61 7.58 27.75
#